data_AF-C0L8Q9-F1
#
_entry.id   AF-C0L8Q9-F1
#
_cell.length_a   1.000
_cell.length_b   1.000
_cell.length_c   1.000
_cell.angle_alpha   90.00
_cell.angle_beta   90.00
_cell.angle_gamma   90.00
#
_symmetry.space_group_name_H-M   'P 1'
#
loop_
_entity.id
_entity.type
_entity.pdbx_description
1 polymer ?
#
loop_
_entity_poly.entity_id
_entity_poly.type
_entity_poly.pdbx_seq_one_letter_code
_entity_poly.pdbx_strand_id
1 'polypeptide(L)'
;DAWAVRYFDSRGFEMVCAQSFAKNFGLYNERVGNLTFVANDRSVIEPVRSQITLLVRANYSNPPNHGARIVGTVLNDPVLTEQWKSHIKTMADRIISMRLGLRERLEKLETPGTWNHITDQIGMFSFTGLGPLAVDKLIADHHIYLLKGGRINMCGLNTGNIDYVAKCIHEVVTTTQEASL
;
A
#
# COMPACT_ATOMS: atom_id res chain seq x y z
N ASP A 1 -4.65 0.50 11.90
CA ASP A 1 -5.58 1.35 12.69
C ASP A 1 -6.09 2.50 11.80
N ALA A 2 -6.95 3.37 12.33
CA ALA A 2 -7.41 4.60 11.67
C ALA A 2 -7.14 5.82 12.57
N TRP A 3 -6.02 5.81 13.29
CA TRP A 3 -5.75 6.73 14.40
C TRP A 3 -5.79 8.19 13.97
N ALA A 4 -5.12 8.57 12.89
CA ALA A 4 -5.07 9.96 12.43
C ALA A 4 -6.47 10.50 12.12
N VAL A 5 -7.29 9.74 11.39
CA VAL A 5 -8.68 10.13 11.06
C VAL A 5 -9.49 10.35 12.34
N ARG A 6 -9.44 9.41 13.28
CA ARG A 6 -10.15 9.51 14.57
C ARG A 6 -9.62 10.64 15.45
N TYR A 7 -8.32 10.91 15.40
CA TYR A 7 -7.71 12.00 16.14
C TYR A 7 -8.22 13.34 15.59
N PHE A 8 -8.17 13.56 14.27
CA PHE A 8 -8.70 14.79 13.67
C PHE A 8 -10.19 14.99 13.98
N ASP A 9 -10.99 13.92 13.94
CA ASP A 9 -12.41 13.95 14.31
C ASP A 9 -12.58 14.37 15.78
N SER A 10 -11.82 13.78 16.69
CA SER A 10 -11.83 14.16 18.12
C SER A 10 -11.39 15.59 18.40
N ARG A 11 -10.69 16.23 17.44
CA ARG A 11 -10.27 17.63 17.51
C ARG A 11 -11.27 18.59 16.86
N GLY A 12 -12.39 18.08 16.35
CA GLY A 12 -13.46 18.87 15.73
C GLY A 12 -13.16 19.30 14.30
N PHE A 13 -12.20 18.67 13.62
CA PHE A 13 -11.94 18.95 12.21
C PHE A 13 -13.03 18.35 11.33
N GLU A 14 -13.58 19.17 10.44
CA GLU A 14 -14.37 18.70 9.32
C GLU A 14 -13.44 18.10 8.25
N MET A 15 -13.83 16.98 7.65
CA MET A 15 -12.96 16.25 6.73
C MET A 15 -13.73 15.47 5.68
N VAL A 16 -13.02 15.13 4.60
CA VAL A 16 -13.47 14.19 3.59
C VAL A 16 -12.54 13.00 3.57
N CYS A 17 -13.07 11.79 3.75
CA CYS A 17 -12.30 10.55 3.73
C CYS A 17 -12.67 9.69 2.53
N ALA A 18 -11.73 9.48 1.63
CA ALA A 18 -11.86 8.50 0.55
C ALA A 18 -11.33 7.13 1.01
N GLN A 19 -12.23 6.17 1.22
CA GLN A 19 -11.89 4.82 1.66
C GLN A 19 -11.90 3.85 0.48
N SER A 20 -10.85 3.04 0.34
CA SER A 20 -10.77 1.98 -0.68
C SER A 20 -10.75 0.61 -0.02
N PHE A 21 -11.51 -0.33 -0.59
CA PHE A 21 -11.47 -1.73 -0.20
C PHE A 21 -10.60 -2.61 -1.11
N ALA A 22 -9.89 -2.00 -2.08
CA ALA A 22 -9.12 -2.74 -3.07
C ALA A 22 -8.01 -3.62 -2.44
N LYS A 23 -7.35 -3.13 -1.39
CA LYS A 23 -6.15 -3.77 -0.82
C LYS A 23 -6.50 -4.64 0.38
N ASN A 24 -7.28 -4.10 1.31
CA ASN A 24 -7.66 -4.78 2.55
C ASN A 24 -8.73 -5.86 2.33
N PHE A 25 -9.52 -5.83 1.25
CA PHE A 25 -10.41 -6.94 0.88
C PHE A 25 -9.90 -7.73 -0.33
N GLY A 26 -8.78 -7.31 -0.94
CA GLY A 26 -8.30 -7.92 -2.20
C GLY A 26 -9.22 -7.66 -3.40
N LEU A 27 -10.20 -6.76 -3.28
CA LEU A 27 -11.20 -6.48 -4.30
C LEU A 27 -10.72 -5.41 -5.29
N TYR A 28 -9.53 -5.61 -5.86
CA TYR A 28 -8.86 -4.62 -6.71
C TYR A 28 -9.73 -4.20 -7.90
N ASN A 29 -10.32 -5.17 -8.61
CA ASN A 29 -11.08 -4.91 -9.83
C ASN A 29 -12.59 -4.72 -9.60
N GLU A 30 -13.09 -4.95 -8.38
CA GLU A 30 -14.51 -4.70 -8.05
C GLU A 30 -14.83 -3.23 -7.84
N ARG A 31 -13.79 -2.39 -7.77
CA ARG A 31 -13.89 -0.93 -7.68
C ARG A 31 -14.75 -0.45 -6.50
N VAL A 32 -14.61 -1.13 -5.36
CA VAL A 32 -15.39 -0.84 -4.15
C VAL A 32 -14.64 0.10 -3.18
N GLY A 33 -15.36 1.08 -2.67
CA GLY A 33 -14.90 2.12 -1.76
C GLY A 33 -16.07 2.97 -1.26
N ASN A 34 -15.78 3.97 -0.45
CA ASN A 34 -16.76 4.98 -0.08
C ASN A 34 -16.10 6.37 0.05
N LEU A 35 -16.93 7.40 0.06
CA LEU A 35 -16.55 8.78 0.34
C LEU A 35 -17.35 9.22 1.56
N THR A 36 -16.65 9.54 2.66
CA THR A 36 -17.25 9.97 3.91
C THR A 36 -17.02 11.46 4.10
N PHE A 37 -18.07 12.20 4.45
CA PHE A 37 -18.00 13.61 4.85
C PHE A 37 -18.26 13.70 6.36
N VAL A 38 -17.35 14.35 7.06
CA VAL A 38 -17.48 14.65 8.49
C VAL A 38 -17.68 16.16 8.60
N ALA A 39 -18.81 16.55 9.20
CA ALA A 39 -19.16 17.94 9.42
C ALA A 39 -19.64 18.12 10.87
N ASN A 40 -19.35 19.29 11.44
CA ASN A 40 -19.78 19.64 12.79
C ASN A 40 -21.26 20.06 12.79
N ASP A 41 -21.73 20.67 11.70
CA ASP A 41 -23.13 21.03 11.52
C ASP A 41 -23.86 19.95 10.71
N ARG A 42 -24.83 19.29 11.35
CA ARG A 42 -25.68 18.30 10.69
C ARG A 42 -26.50 18.88 9.54
N SER A 43 -26.80 20.18 9.56
CA SER A 43 -27.62 20.85 8.54
C SER A 43 -27.00 20.75 7.14
N VAL A 44 -25.67 20.61 7.05
CA VAL A 44 -24.93 20.57 5.78
C VAL A 44 -24.90 19.18 5.13
N ILE A 45 -25.24 18.12 5.86
CA ILE A 45 -25.07 16.73 5.40
C ILE A 45 -25.97 16.42 4.20
N GLU A 46 -27.26 16.74 4.27
CA GLU A 46 -28.18 16.48 3.15
C GLU A 46 -27.89 17.36 1.91
N PRO A 47 -27.61 18.68 2.05
CA PRO A 47 -27.12 19.49 0.94
C PRO A 47 -25.87 18.91 0.26
N VAL A 48 -24.85 18.54 1.04
CA VAL A 48 -23.61 17.93 0.49
C VAL A 48 -23.93 16.63 -0.23
N ARG A 49 -24.71 15.73 0.39
CA ARG A 49 -25.12 14.46 -0.21
C ARG A 49 -25.86 14.68 -1.54
N SER A 50 -26.73 15.68 -1.63
CA SER A 50 -27.46 16.00 -2.86
C SER A 50 -26.51 16.38 -4.01
N GLN A 51 -25.51 17.22 -3.74
CA GLN A 51 -24.55 17.68 -4.75
C GLN A 51 -23.62 16.53 -5.19
N ILE A 52 -23.14 15.72 -4.23
CA ILE A 52 -22.33 14.54 -4.56
C ILE A 52 -23.12 13.54 -5.41
N THR A 53 -24.41 13.35 -5.14
CA THR A 53 -25.27 12.46 -5.93
C THR A 53 -25.43 12.96 -7.36
N LEU A 54 -25.52 14.28 -7.59
CA LEU A 54 -25.53 14.87 -8.93
C LEU A 54 -24.23 14.59 -9.68
N LEU A 55 -23.08 14.75 -9.02
CA LEU A 55 -21.76 14.45 -9.60
C LEU A 55 -21.62 12.97 -9.96
N VAL A 56 -22.05 12.06 -9.06
CA VAL A 56 -22.07 10.62 -9.32
C VAL A 56 -22.95 10.29 -10.52
N ARG A 57 -24.15 10.88 -10.57
CA ARG A 57 -25.11 10.63 -11.65
C ARG A 57 -24.58 11.08 -13.01
N ALA A 58 -23.95 12.25 -13.06
CA ALA A 58 -23.36 12.80 -14.27
C ALA A 58 -22.12 12.03 -14.75
N ASN A 59 -21.34 11.44 -13.83
CA ASN A 59 -20.09 10.77 -14.16
C ASN A 59 -20.30 9.29 -14.52
N TYR A 60 -21.00 8.53 -13.68
CA TYR A 60 -21.14 7.08 -13.86
C TYR A 60 -22.52 6.54 -13.45
N SER A 61 -23.53 7.39 -13.29
CA SER A 61 -24.89 7.04 -12.85
C SER A 61 -24.99 6.48 -11.43
N ASN A 62 -24.47 5.28 -11.19
CA ASN A 62 -24.51 4.58 -9.90
C ASN A 62 -23.33 3.59 -9.79
N PRO A 63 -22.82 3.32 -8.57
CA PRO A 63 -21.64 2.48 -8.37
C PRO A 63 -21.92 0.98 -8.58
N PRO A 64 -20.88 0.16 -8.86
CA PRO A 64 -21.02 -1.29 -8.97
C PRO A 64 -21.45 -1.93 -7.65
N ASN A 65 -22.34 -2.92 -7.73
CA ASN A 65 -22.99 -3.52 -6.56
C ASN A 65 -22.20 -4.69 -5.94
N HIS A 66 -21.50 -5.48 -6.77
CA HIS A 66 -20.93 -6.76 -6.33
C HIS A 66 -19.94 -6.62 -5.17
N GLY A 67 -18.91 -5.80 -5.32
CA GLY A 67 -17.94 -5.53 -4.25
C GLY A 67 -18.58 -4.94 -2.99
N ALA A 68 -19.59 -4.07 -3.14
CA ALA A 68 -20.31 -3.50 -2.01
C ALA A 68 -21.07 -4.57 -1.20
N ARG A 69 -21.69 -5.55 -1.88
CA ARG A 69 -22.33 -6.71 -1.23
C ARG A 69 -21.33 -7.57 -0.49
N ILE A 70 -20.17 -7.87 -1.08
CA ILE A 70 -19.13 -8.67 -0.39
C ILE A 70 -18.67 -7.97 0.88
N VAL A 71 -18.31 -6.69 0.79
CA VAL A 71 -17.87 -5.90 1.95
C VAL A 71 -18.98 -5.82 3.00
N GLY A 72 -20.21 -5.54 2.58
CA GLY A 72 -21.37 -5.47 3.48
C GLY A 72 -21.65 -6.80 4.19
N THR A 73 -21.60 -7.92 3.48
CA THR A 73 -21.79 -9.25 4.09
C THR A 73 -20.72 -9.55 5.13
N VAL A 74 -19.45 -9.28 4.81
CA VAL A 74 -18.34 -9.57 5.73
C VAL A 74 -18.38 -8.66 6.96
N LEU A 75 -18.59 -7.35 6.78
CA LEU A 75 -18.52 -6.38 7.88
C LEU A 75 -19.76 -6.34 8.78
N ASN A 76 -20.90 -6.88 8.33
CA ASN A 76 -22.12 -6.99 9.15
C ASN A 76 -22.25 -8.34 9.88
N ASP A 77 -21.37 -9.30 9.58
CA ASP A 77 -21.28 -10.58 10.30
C ASP A 77 -20.06 -10.57 11.23
N PRO A 78 -20.23 -10.71 12.56
CA PRO A 78 -19.10 -10.69 13.51
C PRO A 78 -18.06 -11.78 13.27
N VAL A 79 -18.47 -12.98 12.83
CA VAL A 79 -17.58 -14.11 12.56
C VAL A 79 -16.75 -13.84 11.31
N LEU A 80 -17.39 -13.38 10.23
CA LEU A 80 -16.68 -13.02 9.00
C LEU A 80 -15.78 -11.80 9.19
N THR A 81 -16.20 -10.83 10.00
CA THR A 81 -15.38 -9.66 10.34
C THR A 81 -14.10 -10.08 11.04
N GLU A 82 -14.17 -11.00 12.00
CA GLU A 82 -12.99 -11.46 12.72
C GLU A 82 -12.07 -12.29 11.82
N GLN A 83 -12.65 -13.15 10.98
CA GLN A 83 -11.89 -13.86 9.96
C GLN A 83 -11.16 -12.89 9.02
N TRP A 84 -11.84 -11.85 8.55
CA TRP A 84 -11.24 -10.82 7.70
C TRP A 84 -10.07 -10.11 8.39
N LYS A 85 -10.21 -9.70 9.65
CA LYS A 85 -9.10 -9.09 10.42
C LYS A 85 -7.91 -10.04 10.54
N SER A 86 -8.15 -11.33 10.79
CA SER A 86 -7.10 -12.35 10.83
C SER A 86 -6.37 -12.45 9.49
N HIS A 87 -7.09 -12.48 8.36
CA HIS A 87 -6.50 -12.47 7.03
C HIS A 87 -5.65 -11.22 6.76
N ILE A 88 -6.12 -10.05 7.19
CA ILE A 88 -5.35 -8.80 7.12
C ILE A 88 -4.05 -8.92 7.89
N LYS A 89 -4.10 -9.44 9.11
CA LYS A 89 -2.92 -9.65 9.95
C LYS A 89 -1.92 -10.57 9.26
N THR A 90 -2.37 -11.71 8.72
CA THR A 90 -1.51 -12.64 7.97
C THR A 90 -0.81 -11.97 6.80
N MET A 91 -1.53 -11.17 6.00
CA MET A 91 -0.94 -10.43 4.88
C MET A 91 0.07 -9.38 5.35
N ALA A 92 -0.24 -8.64 6.41
CA ALA A 92 0.65 -7.64 6.99
C ALA A 92 1.92 -8.26 7.57
N ASP A 93 1.79 -9.32 8.36
CA ASP A 93 2.91 -10.05 8.95
C ASP A 93 3.85 -10.57 7.86
N ARG A 94 3.32 -11.12 6.77
CA ARG A 94 4.14 -11.60 5.65
C ARG A 94 4.94 -10.47 5.01
N ILE A 95 4.35 -9.28 4.83
CA ILE A 95 5.04 -8.10 4.29
C ILE A 95 6.15 -7.66 5.25
N ILE A 96 5.89 -7.65 6.56
CA ILE A 96 6.89 -7.32 7.59
C ILE A 96 8.05 -8.31 7.53
N SER A 97 7.78 -9.61 7.43
CA SER A 97 8.82 -10.64 7.27
C SER A 97 9.65 -10.46 6.01
N MET A 98 9.05 -10.05 4.89
CA MET A 98 9.80 -9.75 3.65
C MET A 98 10.64 -8.48 3.77
N ARG A 99 10.17 -7.46 4.51
CA ARG A 99 10.96 -6.26 4.81
C ARG A 99 12.19 -6.59 5.63
N LEU A 100 12.00 -7.32 6.73
CA LEU A 100 13.09 -7.78 7.59
C LEU A 100 14.07 -8.64 6.79
N GLY A 101 13.57 -9.67 6.10
CA GLY A 101 14.41 -10.59 5.35
C GLY A 101 15.21 -9.94 4.22
N LEU A 102 14.68 -8.91 3.55
CA LEU A 102 15.41 -8.20 2.51
C LEU A 102 16.54 -7.37 3.13
N ARG A 103 16.23 -6.62 4.19
CA ARG A 103 17.22 -5.82 4.93
C ARG A 103 18.37 -6.69 5.44
N GLU A 104 18.06 -7.78 6.14
CA GLU A 104 19.07 -8.70 6.69
C GLU A 104 20.04 -9.22 5.63
N ARG A 105 19.53 -9.53 4.44
CA ARG A 105 20.36 -10.03 3.32
C ARG A 105 21.25 -8.93 2.75
N LEU A 106 20.73 -7.71 2.60
CA LEU A 106 21.52 -6.58 2.12
C LEU A 106 22.63 -6.21 3.10
N GLU A 107 22.33 -6.22 4.41
CA GLU A 107 23.32 -5.98 5.46
C GLU A 107 24.36 -7.12 5.52
N LYS A 108 23.93 -8.38 5.38
CA LYS A 108 24.85 -9.54 5.34
C LYS A 108 25.76 -9.55 4.11
N LEU A 109 25.29 -9.02 2.98
CA LEU A 109 26.10 -8.82 1.77
C LEU A 109 27.00 -7.59 1.86
N GLU A 110 26.92 -6.81 2.96
CA GLU A 110 27.64 -5.54 3.11
C GLU A 110 27.34 -4.56 1.97
N THR A 111 26.09 -4.58 1.46
CA THR A 111 25.66 -3.69 0.37
C THR A 111 25.86 -2.22 0.77
N PRO A 112 26.59 -1.41 -0.03
CA PRO A 112 26.88 -0.02 0.30
C PRO A 112 25.64 0.80 0.70
N GLY A 113 25.79 1.61 1.75
CA GLY A 113 24.71 2.44 2.31
C GLY A 113 24.04 1.83 3.54
N THR A 114 22.94 2.44 3.96
CA THR A 114 22.09 1.94 5.06
C THR A 114 20.75 1.46 4.51
N TRP A 115 20.18 0.43 5.13
CA TRP A 115 18.97 -0.25 4.65
C TRP A 115 17.85 -0.35 5.70
N ASN A 116 17.99 0.34 6.83
CA ASN A 116 17.00 0.34 7.92
C ASN A 116 15.64 0.91 7.49
N HIS A 117 15.61 1.82 6.51
CA HIS A 117 14.37 2.39 5.97
C HIS A 117 13.43 1.33 5.39
N ILE A 118 13.93 0.17 4.96
CA ILE A 118 13.08 -0.94 4.50
C ILE A 118 12.19 -1.46 5.64
N THR A 119 12.70 -1.50 6.87
CA THR A 119 11.95 -1.95 8.05
C THR A 119 11.23 -0.81 8.78
N ASP A 120 11.74 0.42 8.70
CA ASP A 120 11.13 1.58 9.35
C ASP A 120 9.88 2.06 8.58
N GLN A 121 9.85 1.86 7.26
CA GLN A 121 8.69 2.13 6.42
C GLN A 121 7.60 1.06 6.60
N ILE A 122 6.33 1.49 6.48
CA ILE A 122 5.15 0.63 6.64
C ILE A 122 4.42 0.39 5.32
N GLY A 123 3.57 -0.64 5.29
CA GLY A 123 2.69 -0.94 4.16
C GLY A 123 3.36 -1.73 3.03
N MET A 124 2.74 -1.76 1.86
CA MET A 124 3.15 -2.63 0.75
C MET A 124 4.38 -2.14 -0.02
N PHE A 125 4.73 -0.86 0.06
CA PHE A 125 5.78 -0.27 -0.78
C PHE A 125 6.96 0.23 0.04
N SER A 126 8.15 0.06 -0.49
CA SER A 126 9.36 0.66 0.06
C SER A 126 9.98 1.60 -0.97
N PHE A 127 10.41 2.78 -0.55
CA PHE A 127 11.36 3.56 -1.33
C PHE A 127 12.75 3.04 -1.02
N THR A 128 13.38 2.33 -1.96
CA THR A 128 14.67 1.67 -1.73
C THR A 128 15.84 2.66 -1.66
N GLY A 129 15.69 3.84 -2.25
CA GLY A 129 16.79 4.80 -2.45
C GLY A 129 17.60 4.55 -3.72
N LEU A 130 17.29 3.50 -4.48
CA LEU A 130 17.95 3.22 -5.76
C LEU A 130 17.60 4.30 -6.79
N GLY A 131 18.63 4.90 -7.39
CA GLY A 131 18.47 5.85 -8.47
C GLY A 131 18.06 5.20 -9.80
N PRO A 132 17.64 6.00 -10.80
CA PRO A 132 17.13 5.48 -12.08
C PRO A 132 18.09 4.54 -12.81
N LEU A 133 19.39 4.83 -12.79
CA LEU A 133 20.41 3.99 -13.44
C LEU A 133 20.48 2.59 -12.81
N ALA A 134 20.43 2.50 -11.47
CA ALA A 134 20.38 1.23 -10.77
C ALA A 134 19.08 0.47 -11.06
N VAL A 135 17.95 1.18 -11.11
CA VAL A 135 16.66 0.58 -11.49
C VAL A 135 16.70 0.01 -12.91
N ASP A 136 17.25 0.76 -13.87
CA ASP A 136 17.31 0.33 -15.26
C ASP A 136 18.22 -0.92 -15.42
N LYS A 137 19.36 -0.99 -14.71
CA LYS A 137 20.19 -2.21 -14.64
C LYS A 137 19.46 -3.39 -14.02
N LEU A 138 18.76 -3.19 -12.88
CA LEU A 138 17.95 -4.24 -12.26
C LEU A 138 16.91 -4.83 -13.23
N ILE A 139 16.33 -3.99 -14.08
CA ILE A 139 15.37 -4.42 -15.10
C ILE A 139 16.06 -5.16 -16.25
N ALA A 140 17.11 -4.55 -16.83
CA ALA A 140 17.78 -5.05 -18.02
C ALA A 140 18.53 -6.35 -17.77
N ASP A 141 19.29 -6.42 -16.68
CA ASP A 141 20.26 -7.48 -16.44
C ASP A 141 19.70 -8.58 -15.54
N HIS A 142 18.73 -8.24 -14.68
CA HIS A 142 18.22 -9.15 -13.64
C HIS A 142 16.70 -9.39 -13.70
N HIS A 143 15.99 -8.72 -14.60
CA HIS A 143 14.53 -8.83 -14.75
C HIS A 143 13.74 -8.53 -13.46
N ILE A 144 14.25 -7.61 -12.64
CA ILE A 144 13.58 -7.13 -11.42
C ILE A 144 12.91 -5.78 -11.73
N TYR A 145 11.59 -5.81 -11.82
CA TYR A 145 10.79 -4.64 -12.21
C TYR A 145 10.32 -3.82 -11.01
N LEU A 146 10.80 -2.58 -10.93
CA LEU A 146 10.41 -1.58 -9.94
C LEU A 146 10.20 -0.21 -10.62
N LEU A 147 9.60 0.74 -9.92
CA LEU A 147 9.44 2.09 -10.47
C LEU A 147 10.78 2.80 -10.56
N LYS A 148 10.97 3.62 -11.61
CA LYS A 148 12.19 4.43 -11.83
C LYS A 148 12.63 5.27 -10.62
N GLY A 149 11.68 5.68 -9.76
CA GLY A 149 11.97 6.38 -8.51
C GLY A 149 12.41 5.47 -7.34
N GLY A 150 12.82 4.23 -7.60
CA GLY A 150 13.25 3.27 -6.58
C GLY A 150 12.12 2.70 -5.73
N ARG A 151 10.84 2.90 -6.10
CA ARG A 151 9.72 2.34 -5.34
C ARG A 151 9.51 0.87 -5.69
N ILE A 152 9.75 -0.02 -4.73
CA ILE A 152 9.49 -1.47 -4.83
C ILE A 152 8.19 -1.85 -4.13
N ASN A 153 7.50 -2.87 -4.64
CA ASN A 153 6.37 -3.51 -3.96
C ASN A 153 6.86 -4.74 -3.19
N MET A 154 6.86 -4.65 -1.85
CA MET A 154 7.27 -5.73 -0.95
C MET A 154 6.39 -6.97 -1.11
N CYS A 155 5.18 -6.82 -1.69
CA CYS A 155 4.33 -7.96 -1.96
C CYS A 155 4.92 -8.92 -3.00
N GLY A 156 5.78 -8.45 -3.91
CA GLY A 156 6.43 -9.29 -4.91
C GLY A 156 7.57 -10.16 -4.35
N LEU A 157 8.05 -9.85 -3.15
CA LEU A 157 9.06 -10.67 -2.47
C LEU A 157 8.42 -11.88 -1.80
N ASN A 158 9.11 -13.00 -1.86
CA ASN A 158 8.77 -14.24 -1.19
C ASN A 158 10.06 -15.02 -0.89
N THR A 159 9.94 -16.11 -0.14
CA THR A 159 11.09 -16.95 0.27
C THR A 159 11.83 -17.58 -0.91
N GLY A 160 11.21 -17.69 -2.08
CA GLY A 160 11.85 -18.24 -3.29
C GLY A 160 12.65 -17.23 -4.10
N ASN A 161 12.44 -15.91 -3.92
CA ASN A 161 13.11 -14.89 -4.72
C ASN A 161 13.91 -13.84 -3.92
N ILE A 162 13.71 -13.75 -2.61
CA ILE A 162 14.30 -12.68 -1.79
C ILE A 162 15.84 -12.70 -1.79
N ASP A 163 16.45 -13.89 -1.83
CA ASP A 163 17.90 -14.04 -1.92
C ASP A 163 18.45 -13.58 -3.27
N TYR A 164 17.74 -13.87 -4.36
CA TYR A 164 18.08 -13.40 -5.70
C TYR A 164 18.00 -11.88 -5.77
N VAL A 165 16.88 -11.30 -5.32
CA VAL A 165 16.68 -9.85 -5.34
C VAL A 165 17.75 -9.12 -4.52
N ALA A 166 18.08 -9.62 -3.32
CA ALA A 166 19.11 -8.99 -2.49
C ALA A 166 20.49 -9.00 -3.16
N LYS A 167 20.88 -10.12 -3.79
CA LYS A 167 22.15 -10.23 -4.52
C LYS A 167 22.23 -9.29 -5.71
N CYS A 168 21.17 -9.20 -6.51
CA CYS A 168 21.12 -8.29 -7.66
C CYS A 168 21.15 -6.81 -7.23
N ILE A 169 20.46 -6.45 -6.15
CA ILE A 169 20.56 -5.10 -5.59
C ILE A 169 22.00 -4.80 -5.16
N HIS A 170 22.65 -5.74 -4.46
CA HIS A 170 24.05 -5.59 -4.07
C HIS A 170 24.96 -5.34 -5.27
N GLU A 171 24.90 -6.23 -6.26
CA GLU A 171 25.70 -6.15 -7.50
C GLU A 171 25.51 -4.80 -8.22
N VAL A 172 24.25 -4.39 -8.40
CA VAL A 172 23.95 -3.13 -9.10
C VAL A 172 24.43 -1.91 -8.31
N VAL A 173 24.30 -1.91 -6.98
CA VAL A 173 24.77 -0.79 -6.14
C VAL A 173 26.29 -0.67 -6.22
N THR A 174 27.02 -1.78 -6.07
CA THR A 174 28.49 -1.80 -6.11
C THR A 174 29.02 -1.38 -7.49
N THR A 175 28.49 -1.97 -8.57
CA THR A 175 28.95 -1.67 -9.94
C THR A 175 28.58 -0.26 -10.42
N THR A 176 27.56 0.38 -9.81
CA THR A 176 27.14 1.73 -10.21
C THR A 176 27.91 2.82 -9.44
N GLN A 177 28.34 2.53 -8.20
CA GLN A 177 29.26 3.41 -7.46
C GLN A 177 30.64 3.46 -8.09
N GLU A 178 31.19 2.32 -8.53
CA GLU A 178 32.49 2.26 -9.21
C GLU A 178 32.53 3.06 -10.52
N ALA A 179 31.41 3.14 -11.25
CA ALA A 179 31.29 3.94 -12.46
C ALA A 179 31.18 5.46 -12.19
N SER A 180 31.04 5.87 -10.92
CA SER A 180 30.90 7.27 -10.49
C SER A 180 32.20 7.84 -9.89
N LEU A 181 33.26 7.03 -9.78
CA LEU A 181 34.62 7.39 -9.35
C LEU A 181 35.56 7.46 -10.56
#